data_AF-A0AAD7CSJ6-F1
#
_entry.id   AF-A0AAD7CSJ6-F1
#
_cell.length_a   1.000
_cell.length_b   1.000
_cell.length_c   1.000
_cell.angle_alpha   90.00
_cell.angle_beta   90.00
_cell.angle_gamma   90.00
#
_symmetry.space_group_name_H-M   'P 1'
#
loop_
_entity.id
_entity.type
_entity.pdbx_description
1 polymer ?
#
loop_
_entity_poly.entity_id
_entity_poly.type
_entity_poly.pdbx_seq_one_letter_code
_entity_poly.pdbx_strand_id
1 'polypeptide(L)'
;MPSTFGSLQPASDEDGDGDQITEPRTSGGCNHTPDETLGAPPSSDGNNERLPTMISALSSQVAALSDLIQRPQREEPRKTDIRLRRIEREIKGMKGQILGVHSGISALLATESRGGQPSSTALPLRAAAAAPDASMVYHRVVPSTSTFVPAEAIEPENLTVVLLENDEEFTFDNGRVPVPPNIHFSSDIPRLFREWESSTLLTVNGRGIAIKYWPLFYQRRKQGRSHKNGAWDKIRTVWGNWKFLVEECQRFPSEEDFWARYSTAGVRLRYQQILDALKEARESQEKSDAAAARRFFHDNLDHPDADGAFAYTKTGQRRIKEKDSAVAEIWRELLANNAEIARRDGDDSEPRFPRFTRI
;
A
#
# COMPACT_ATOMS: atom_id res chain seq x y z
N MET A 1 -38.58 -17.81 -34.19
CA MET A 1 -38.16 -19.15 -33.75
C MET A 1 -37.60 -19.02 -32.34
N PRO A 2 -38.35 -19.32 -31.26
CA PRO A 2 -37.81 -19.22 -29.91
C PRO A 2 -37.17 -20.57 -29.53
N SER A 3 -35.85 -20.55 -29.30
CA SER A 3 -35.12 -21.70 -28.77
C SER A 3 -35.21 -21.72 -27.24
N THR A 4 -35.90 -22.73 -26.75
CA THR A 4 -35.97 -23.19 -25.37
C THR A 4 -34.61 -23.76 -24.95
N PHE A 5 -34.02 -23.28 -23.85
CA PHE A 5 -32.92 -23.97 -23.16
C PHE A 5 -33.31 -24.18 -21.70
N GLY A 6 -33.29 -25.45 -21.30
CA GLY A 6 -33.85 -25.96 -20.07
C GLY A 6 -32.98 -25.79 -18.83
N SER A 7 -33.69 -25.76 -17.70
CA SER A 7 -33.20 -25.86 -16.34
C SER A 7 -32.44 -27.16 -16.08
N LEU A 8 -31.30 -27.06 -15.41
CA LEU A 8 -30.64 -28.16 -14.69
C LEU A 8 -30.77 -27.91 -13.19
N GLN A 9 -31.40 -28.86 -12.49
CA GLN A 9 -31.43 -28.94 -11.03
C GLN A 9 -30.13 -29.56 -10.49
N PRO A 10 -29.77 -29.29 -9.22
CA PRO A 10 -28.53 -29.73 -8.60
C PRO A 10 -28.58 -31.18 -8.10
N ALA A 11 -27.45 -31.87 -8.20
CA ALA A 11 -27.21 -33.15 -7.57
C ALA A 11 -26.83 -32.94 -6.09
N SER A 12 -27.59 -33.61 -5.22
CA SER A 12 -27.28 -33.85 -3.82
C SER A 12 -26.45 -35.12 -3.73
N ASP A 13 -25.33 -35.09 -3.02
CA ASP A 13 -24.69 -36.30 -2.50
C ASP A 13 -24.40 -36.06 -1.01
N GLU A 14 -24.98 -36.95 -0.21
CA GLU A 14 -24.86 -37.10 1.24
C GLU A 14 -23.62 -37.97 1.60
N ASP A 15 -23.36 -38.05 2.91
CA ASP A 15 -22.52 -39.03 3.63
C ASP A 15 -20.99 -38.87 3.51
N GLY A 16 -20.18 -38.95 4.56
CA GLY A 16 -20.37 -39.33 5.96
C GLY A 16 -19.02 -39.36 6.69
N ASP A 17 -19.07 -39.69 7.98
CA ASP A 17 -17.96 -40.06 8.90
C ASP A 17 -16.91 -38.97 9.24
N GLY A 18 -16.64 -38.61 10.50
CA GLY A 18 -16.75 -39.39 11.73
C GLY A 18 -15.38 -39.88 12.14
N ASP A 19 -14.57 -39.02 12.79
CA ASP A 19 -13.45 -39.54 13.59
C ASP A 19 -13.10 -38.63 14.77
N GLN A 20 -13.26 -39.19 15.97
CA GLN A 20 -12.86 -38.66 17.26
C GLN A 20 -11.47 -39.19 17.58
N ILE A 21 -10.47 -38.32 17.79
CA ILE A 21 -9.19 -38.74 18.39
C ILE A 21 -8.72 -37.70 19.43
N THR A 22 -9.03 -38.03 20.68
CA THR A 22 -8.15 -38.13 21.85
C THR A 22 -7.12 -37.03 22.15
N GLU A 23 -7.33 -36.35 23.28
CA GLU A 23 -6.33 -35.59 24.03
C GLU A 23 -5.25 -36.50 24.66
N PRO A 24 -4.03 -35.95 24.89
CA PRO A 24 -3.26 -36.35 26.06
C PRO A 24 -2.97 -35.16 26.98
N ARG A 25 -3.40 -35.34 28.24
CA ARG A 25 -2.89 -34.69 29.45
C ARG A 25 -1.40 -34.96 29.62
N THR A 26 -0.63 -33.93 29.94
CA THR A 26 0.65 -34.08 30.63
C THR A 26 0.78 -33.03 31.74
N SER A 27 0.95 -33.58 32.94
CA SER A 27 1.17 -32.91 34.21
C SER A 27 2.64 -32.53 34.39
N GLY A 28 2.87 -31.50 35.21
CA GLY A 28 3.98 -31.49 36.18
C GLY A 28 5.24 -30.71 35.78
N GLY A 29 5.62 -29.74 36.61
CA GLY A 29 6.93 -29.13 36.57
C GLY A 29 7.07 -27.83 37.37
N CYS A 30 7.08 -27.92 38.70
CA CYS A 30 7.62 -26.89 39.57
C CYS A 30 9.13 -26.72 39.30
N ASN A 31 9.65 -25.48 39.31
CA ASN A 31 11.04 -25.12 39.67
C ASN A 31 11.12 -23.58 39.79
N HIS A 32 11.30 -23.03 41.00
CA HIS A 32 12.56 -22.71 41.66
C HIS A 32 13.13 -21.33 41.28
N THR A 33 12.95 -20.39 42.22
CA THR A 33 13.60 -19.08 42.35
C THR A 33 15.08 -19.21 42.73
N PRO A 34 15.94 -18.34 42.16
CA PRO A 34 16.99 -17.68 42.93
C PRO A 34 16.85 -16.15 42.75
N ASP A 35 16.73 -15.38 43.83
CA ASP A 35 17.80 -14.89 44.72
C ASP A 35 18.53 -13.66 44.16
N GLU A 36 18.61 -12.67 45.03
CA GLU A 36 19.09 -11.30 44.83
C GLU A 36 20.58 -11.27 44.48
N THR A 37 20.96 -10.39 43.55
CA THR A 37 22.28 -9.74 43.64
C THR A 37 22.18 -8.29 43.17
N LEU A 38 22.24 -7.38 44.14
CA LEU A 38 22.41 -5.95 43.97
C LEU A 38 23.85 -5.66 43.49
N GLY A 39 23.98 -5.17 42.25
CA GLY A 39 25.23 -4.67 41.68
C GLY A 39 25.24 -3.15 41.54
N ALA A 40 26.29 -2.53 42.06
CA ALA A 40 26.55 -1.08 42.11
C ALA A 40 26.66 -0.40 40.71
N PRO A 41 26.44 0.92 40.63
CA PRO A 41 26.51 1.67 39.36
C PRO A 41 27.96 1.91 38.91
N PRO A 42 28.29 1.73 37.61
CA PRO A 42 29.59 2.11 37.08
C PRO A 42 29.68 3.60 36.80
N SER A 43 30.84 4.14 37.20
CA SER A 43 31.30 5.51 37.05
C SER A 43 31.23 6.05 35.61
N SER A 44 30.81 7.30 35.54
CA SER A 44 30.87 8.20 34.40
C SER A 44 32.30 8.69 34.20
N ASP A 45 33.07 8.07 33.31
CA ASP A 45 34.23 8.69 32.66
C ASP A 45 34.56 7.97 31.34
N GLY A 46 34.71 8.74 30.25
CA GLY A 46 35.26 8.23 28.98
C GLY A 46 34.33 8.34 27.76
N ASN A 47 33.92 9.55 27.39
CA ASN A 47 33.04 9.77 26.24
C ASN A 47 33.77 10.21 24.95
N ASN A 48 35.07 9.90 24.77
CA ASN A 48 35.83 10.34 23.58
C ASN A 48 36.47 9.22 22.73
N GLU A 49 36.18 7.94 22.99
CA GLU A 49 36.67 6.79 22.19
C GLU A 49 35.55 5.93 21.55
N ARG A 50 34.28 6.35 21.66
CA ARG A 50 33.13 5.53 21.21
C ARG A 50 32.92 5.52 19.69
N LEU A 51 33.30 6.55 18.96
CA LEU A 51 33.04 6.66 17.52
C LEU A 51 33.88 5.70 16.65
N PRO A 52 35.20 5.54 16.84
CA PRO A 52 36.00 4.59 16.05
C PRO A 52 35.58 3.13 16.29
N THR A 53 35.21 2.81 17.53
CA THR A 53 34.79 1.47 17.94
C THR A 53 33.43 1.10 17.32
N MET A 54 32.50 2.05 17.22
CA MET A 54 31.23 1.81 16.50
C MET A 54 31.43 1.62 14.99
N ILE A 55 32.32 2.38 14.36
CA ILE A 55 32.62 2.22 12.93
C ILE A 55 33.26 0.86 12.63
N SER A 56 34.20 0.42 13.49
CA SER A 56 34.82 -0.91 13.36
C SER A 56 33.82 -2.04 13.62
N ALA A 57 32.92 -1.90 14.61
CA ALA A 57 31.87 -2.86 14.89
C ALA A 57 30.86 -2.99 13.74
N LEU A 58 30.47 -1.86 13.13
CA LEU A 58 29.61 -1.84 11.94
C LEU A 58 30.30 -2.48 10.72
N SER A 59 31.58 -2.20 10.51
CA SER A 59 32.36 -2.81 9.42
C SER A 59 32.48 -4.33 9.58
N SER A 60 32.73 -4.82 10.80
CA SER A 60 32.72 -6.26 11.11
C SER A 60 31.34 -6.90 10.94
N GLN A 61 30.25 -6.20 11.28
CA GLN A 61 28.90 -6.70 11.02
C GLN A 61 28.60 -6.80 9.51
N VAL A 62 29.03 -5.83 8.72
CA VAL A 62 28.88 -5.86 7.26
C VAL A 62 29.68 -7.01 6.64
N ALA A 63 30.90 -7.25 7.11
CA ALA A 63 31.72 -8.38 6.66
C ALA A 63 31.08 -9.73 7.01
N ALA A 64 30.57 -9.89 8.24
CA ALA A 64 29.88 -11.11 8.68
C ALA A 64 28.59 -11.38 7.88
N LEU A 65 27.86 -10.33 7.47
CA LEU A 65 26.69 -10.47 6.62
C LEU A 65 27.07 -10.84 5.17
N SER A 66 28.18 -10.32 4.65
CA SER A 66 28.72 -10.71 3.34
C SER A 66 29.12 -12.18 3.29
N ASP A 67 29.76 -12.69 4.34
CA ASP A 67 30.12 -14.11 4.47
C ASP A 67 28.89 -15.02 4.57
N LEU A 68 27.80 -14.54 5.18
CA LEU A 68 26.53 -15.26 5.25
C LEU A 68 25.85 -15.39 3.87
N ILE A 69 26.06 -14.41 2.98
CA ILE A 69 25.55 -14.40 1.61
C ILE A 69 26.35 -15.36 0.71
N GLN A 70 27.63 -15.58 0.99
CA GLN A 70 28.52 -16.40 0.15
C GLN A 70 28.61 -17.89 0.53
N ARG A 71 27.98 -18.32 1.64
CA ARG A 71 27.94 -19.75 2.00
C ARG A 71 26.96 -20.52 1.11
N PRO A 72 27.41 -21.54 0.34
CA PRO A 72 26.52 -22.37 -0.47
C PRO A 72 25.72 -23.31 0.43
N GLN A 73 24.51 -22.90 0.80
CA GLN A 73 23.56 -23.75 1.52
C GLN A 73 22.82 -24.65 0.53
N ARG A 74 23.04 -25.95 0.65
CA ARG A 74 22.29 -26.99 -0.06
C ARG A 74 20.93 -27.19 0.63
N GLU A 75 20.09 -26.16 0.62
CA GLU A 75 18.73 -26.19 1.14
C GLU A 75 17.70 -26.17 -0.01
N GLU A 76 16.60 -26.88 0.22
CA GLU A 76 15.42 -26.99 -0.65
C GLU A 76 15.04 -25.66 -1.35
N PRO A 77 14.92 -25.63 -2.69
CA PRO A 77 14.82 -24.41 -3.51
C PRO A 77 13.58 -23.56 -3.21
N ARG A 78 12.61 -24.08 -2.45
CA ARG A 78 11.39 -23.35 -2.07
C ARG A 78 11.55 -22.49 -0.81
N LYS A 79 12.49 -22.81 0.08
CA LYS A 79 12.73 -22.03 1.32
C LYS A 79 13.69 -20.87 1.09
N THR A 80 14.66 -21.03 0.19
CA THR A 80 15.58 -19.98 -0.24
C THR A 80 14.84 -18.84 -0.95
N ASP A 81 13.84 -19.15 -1.76
CA ASP A 81 13.03 -18.18 -2.51
C ASP A 81 12.23 -17.22 -1.61
N ILE A 82 11.71 -17.72 -0.48
CA ILE A 82 10.97 -16.91 0.49
C ILE A 82 11.92 -15.99 1.27
N ARG A 83 13.12 -16.48 1.60
CA ARG A 83 14.16 -15.68 2.26
C ARG A 83 14.72 -14.60 1.34
N LEU A 84 14.98 -14.91 0.07
CA LEU A 84 15.43 -13.93 -0.93
C LEU A 84 14.41 -12.81 -1.10
N ARG A 85 13.12 -13.12 -1.27
CA ARG A 85 12.05 -12.10 -1.38
C ARG A 85 11.84 -11.28 -0.11
N ARG A 86 12.33 -11.74 1.05
CA ARG A 86 12.32 -10.95 2.29
C ARG A 86 13.50 -9.98 2.30
N ILE A 87 14.69 -10.47 1.98
CA ILE A 87 15.91 -9.68 1.89
C ILE A 87 15.78 -8.59 0.82
N GLU A 88 15.21 -8.88 -0.35
CA GLU A 88 14.95 -7.88 -1.40
C GLU A 88 13.99 -6.77 -0.95
N ARG A 89 12.97 -7.11 -0.14
CA ARG A 89 12.05 -6.12 0.42
C ARG A 89 12.74 -5.25 1.47
N GLU A 90 13.61 -5.83 2.30
CA GLU A 90 14.39 -5.10 3.30
C GLU A 90 15.41 -4.16 2.63
N ILE A 91 16.11 -4.62 1.58
CA ILE A 91 17.03 -3.78 0.80
C ILE A 91 16.29 -2.63 0.10
N LYS A 92 15.12 -2.91 -0.49
CA LYS A 92 14.31 -1.87 -1.15
C LYS A 92 13.81 -0.81 -0.16
N GLY A 93 13.46 -1.22 1.07
CA GLY A 93 13.12 -0.32 2.17
C GLY A 93 14.30 0.55 2.60
N MET A 94 15.47 -0.06 2.85
CA MET A 94 16.69 0.68 3.23
C MET A 94 17.15 1.67 2.15
N LYS A 95 17.02 1.31 0.87
CA LYS A 95 17.34 2.23 -0.24
C LYS A 95 16.44 3.47 -0.24
N GLY A 96 15.16 3.32 0.12
CA GLY A 96 14.24 4.44 0.30
C GLY A 96 14.64 5.37 1.45
N GLN A 97 15.06 4.80 2.58
CA GLN A 97 15.54 5.57 3.74
C GLN A 97 16.82 6.35 3.42
N ILE A 98 17.78 5.74 2.71
CA ILE A 98 19.03 6.41 2.31
C ILE A 98 18.76 7.59 1.36
N LEU A 99 17.83 7.43 0.41
CA LEU A 99 17.45 8.50 -0.52
C LEU A 99 16.70 9.64 0.19
N GLY A 100 15.86 9.32 1.18
CA GLY A 100 15.17 10.30 2.01
C GLY A 100 16.14 11.15 2.85
N VAL A 101 17.15 10.52 3.46
CA VAL A 101 18.18 11.22 4.25
C VAL A 101 19.02 12.15 3.37
N HIS A 102 19.37 11.72 2.14
CA HIS A 102 20.10 12.57 1.19
C HIS A 102 19.32 13.80 0.72
N SER A 103 17.99 13.69 0.60
CA SER A 103 17.13 14.83 0.25
C SER A 103 17.04 15.86 1.39
N GLY A 104 16.96 15.39 2.65
CA GLY A 104 16.98 16.27 3.83
C GLY A 104 18.29 17.03 4.00
N ILE A 105 19.43 16.39 3.74
CA ILE A 105 20.75 17.05 3.81
C ILE A 105 20.91 18.11 2.71
N SER A 106 20.36 17.86 1.51
CA SER A 106 20.41 18.83 0.41
C SER A 106 19.56 20.07 0.68
N ALA A 107 18.44 19.93 1.39
CA ALA A 107 17.60 21.06 1.80
C ALA A 107 18.25 21.94 2.89
N LEU A 108 19.01 21.34 3.81
CA LEU A 108 19.74 22.07 4.84
C LEU A 108 20.95 22.86 4.28
N LEU A 109 21.52 22.43 3.16
CA LEU A 109 22.61 23.15 2.48
C LEU A 109 22.11 24.29 1.58
N ALA A 110 20.81 24.35 1.27
CA ALA A 110 20.23 25.35 0.37
C ALA A 110 19.68 26.60 1.10
N THR A 111 19.65 26.63 2.43
CA THR A 111 19.06 27.73 3.22
C THR A 111 20.06 28.82 3.62
N GLU A 112 21.34 28.69 3.25
CA GLU A 112 22.40 29.64 3.62
C GLU A 112 22.79 30.58 2.46
N SER A 113 21.82 31.14 1.73
CA SER A 113 22.10 32.25 0.79
C SER A 113 20.83 33.02 0.39
N ARG A 114 20.29 33.83 1.30
CA ARG A 114 19.43 34.96 0.89
C ARG A 114 19.33 36.05 1.96
N GLY A 115 20.36 36.89 2.03
CA GLY A 115 20.25 38.22 2.62
C GLY A 115 19.58 39.17 1.62
N GLY A 116 18.42 39.72 1.98
CA GLY A 116 17.68 40.66 1.13
C GLY A 116 16.63 41.44 1.92
N GLN A 117 17.01 42.66 2.29
CA GLN A 117 16.30 43.71 3.03
C GLN A 117 14.81 43.95 2.67
N PRO A 118 13.94 44.27 3.64
CA PRO A 118 12.59 44.77 3.39
C PRO A 118 12.57 46.30 3.19
N SER A 119 11.89 46.76 2.13
CA SER A 119 11.45 48.15 1.99
C SER A 119 9.97 48.28 2.32
N SER A 120 9.72 49.22 3.22
CA SER A 120 8.44 49.72 3.71
C SER A 120 7.68 50.49 2.62
N THR A 121 6.38 50.26 2.45
CA THR A 121 5.47 51.27 1.88
C THR A 121 4.07 51.11 2.45
N ALA A 122 3.48 52.25 2.79
CA ALA A 122 2.37 52.46 3.70
C ALA A 122 0.97 52.27 3.10
N LEU A 123 0.01 52.25 4.03
CA LEU A 123 -1.46 52.18 3.95
C LEU A 123 -2.12 53.11 2.91
N PRO A 124 -3.41 52.82 2.58
CA PRO A 124 -4.41 53.73 3.14
C PRO A 124 -5.61 53.05 3.81
N LEU A 125 -6.01 53.71 4.89
CA LEU A 125 -7.23 53.62 5.69
C LEU A 125 -8.51 53.63 4.84
N ARG A 126 -9.45 52.71 5.07
CA ARG A 126 -10.86 52.94 4.73
C ARG A 126 -11.79 52.36 5.78
N ALA A 127 -12.77 53.20 6.15
CA ALA A 127 -13.56 53.18 7.36
C ALA A 127 -14.71 52.15 7.39
N ALA A 128 -14.91 51.62 8.60
CA ALA A 128 -16.13 51.24 9.31
C ALA A 128 -17.46 51.15 8.55
N ALA A 129 -18.19 50.05 8.73
CA ALA A 129 -19.38 49.98 9.59
C ALA A 129 -20.08 48.59 9.53
N ALA A 130 -20.83 48.31 10.60
CA ALA A 130 -21.80 47.22 10.80
C ALA A 130 -21.25 45.86 11.28
N ALA A 131 -21.16 45.75 12.61
CA ALA A 131 -21.10 44.48 13.34
C ALA A 131 -22.47 43.77 13.33
N PRO A 132 -22.49 42.44 13.12
CA PRO A 132 -23.52 41.59 13.66
C PRO A 132 -23.00 40.77 14.85
N ASP A 133 -23.89 40.68 15.82
CA ASP A 133 -23.86 40.02 17.12
C ASP A 133 -23.14 38.65 17.14
N ALA A 134 -22.12 38.57 17.99
CA ALA A 134 -21.31 37.38 18.20
C ALA A 134 -22.04 36.40 19.14
N SER A 135 -22.91 35.57 18.58
CA SER A 135 -23.34 34.34 19.25
C SER A 135 -22.15 33.40 19.36
N MET A 136 -21.48 33.44 20.53
CA MET A 136 -20.51 32.43 20.94
C MET A 136 -21.20 31.05 21.02
N VAL A 137 -21.12 30.31 19.92
CA VAL A 137 -21.34 28.87 19.93
C VAL A 137 -20.16 28.27 20.67
N TYR A 138 -20.31 28.06 21.98
CA TYR A 138 -19.39 27.24 22.76
C TYR A 138 -19.43 25.82 22.18
N HIS A 139 -18.52 25.53 21.26
CA HIS A 139 -18.22 24.15 20.90
C HIS A 139 -17.64 23.49 22.16
N ARG A 140 -18.51 22.76 22.86
CA ARG A 140 -18.16 21.86 23.95
C ARG A 140 -17.24 20.79 23.36
N VAL A 141 -15.93 21.04 23.42
CA VAL A 141 -14.91 20.04 23.14
C VAL A 141 -15.10 18.96 24.21
N VAL A 142 -15.86 17.91 23.88
CA VAL A 142 -15.89 16.71 24.70
C VAL A 142 -14.51 16.08 24.53
N PRO A 143 -13.69 15.99 25.59
CA PRO A 143 -12.42 15.29 25.48
C PRO A 143 -12.73 13.82 25.21
N SER A 144 -12.58 13.40 23.96
CA SER A 144 -12.55 12.00 23.59
C SER A 144 -11.34 11.38 24.27
N THR A 145 -11.55 10.83 25.46
CA THR A 145 -10.56 10.01 26.16
C THR A 145 -10.36 8.74 25.34
N SER A 146 -9.47 8.83 24.35
CA SER A 146 -9.01 7.71 23.55
C SER A 146 -8.31 6.74 24.48
N THR A 147 -8.98 5.63 24.80
CA THR A 147 -8.40 4.54 25.59
C THR A 147 -7.39 3.81 24.71
N PHE A 148 -6.15 4.31 24.71
CA PHE A 148 -5.03 3.63 24.10
C PHE A 148 -4.77 2.36 24.92
N VAL A 149 -4.90 1.19 24.29
CA VAL A 149 -4.55 -0.08 24.93
C VAL A 149 -3.04 -0.26 24.73
N PRO A 150 -2.22 -0.30 25.80
CA PRO A 150 -0.80 -0.57 25.70
C PRO A 150 -0.56 -1.92 25.00
N ALA A 151 0.51 -2.01 24.20
CA ALA A 151 0.82 -3.23 23.44
C ALA A 151 1.02 -4.45 24.36
N GLU A 152 1.50 -4.22 25.58
CA GLU A 152 1.73 -5.22 26.62
C GLU A 152 0.44 -5.83 27.17
N ALA A 153 -0.70 -5.14 27.00
CA ALA A 153 -2.01 -5.59 27.45
C ALA A 153 -2.75 -6.44 26.40
N ILE A 154 -2.20 -6.57 25.19
CA ILE A 154 -2.80 -7.34 24.09
C ILE A 154 -2.20 -8.73 24.09
N GLU A 155 -3.04 -9.77 24.04
CA GLU A 155 -2.57 -11.14 23.91
C GLU A 155 -1.69 -11.28 22.65
N PRO A 156 -0.52 -11.94 22.76
CA PRO A 156 0.45 -12.01 21.66
C PRO A 156 -0.12 -12.68 20.40
N GLU A 157 -1.17 -13.50 20.55
CA GLU A 157 -1.87 -14.15 19.45
C GLU A 157 -2.76 -13.19 18.64
N ASN A 158 -3.22 -12.11 19.28
CA ASN A 158 -4.10 -11.10 18.71
C ASN A 158 -3.34 -9.81 18.36
N LEU A 159 -2.13 -9.62 18.89
CA LEU A 159 -1.27 -8.48 18.61
C LEU A 159 -0.89 -8.45 17.13
N THR A 160 -1.26 -7.38 16.45
CA THR A 160 -0.90 -7.14 15.06
C THR A 160 -0.23 -5.78 14.93
N VAL A 161 0.91 -5.75 14.24
CA VAL A 161 1.60 -4.53 13.83
C VAL A 161 1.36 -4.29 12.35
N VAL A 162 1.02 -3.06 11.99
CA VAL A 162 0.95 -2.55 10.62
C VAL A 162 1.76 -1.27 10.50
N LEU A 163 2.26 -0.99 9.31
CA LEU A 163 2.86 0.29 8.97
C LEU A 163 1.81 1.16 8.28
N LEU A 164 1.55 2.34 8.82
CA LEU A 164 0.67 3.36 8.22
C LEU A 164 1.50 4.34 7.37
N GLU A 165 0.97 5.54 7.10
CA GLU A 165 1.76 6.59 6.44
C GLU A 165 3.00 6.96 7.25
N ASN A 166 4.04 7.42 6.56
CA ASN A 166 5.28 7.90 7.18
C ASN A 166 6.01 6.86 8.04
N ASP A 167 5.89 5.58 7.68
CA ASP A 167 6.50 4.44 8.40
C ASP A 167 6.06 4.34 9.87
N GLU A 168 4.90 4.90 10.22
CA GLU A 168 4.38 4.83 11.58
C GLU A 168 3.90 3.41 11.89
N GLU A 169 4.54 2.76 12.85
CA GLU A 169 4.10 1.48 13.40
C GLU A 169 2.83 1.66 14.23
N PHE A 170 1.78 0.96 13.83
CA PHE A 170 0.50 0.93 14.54
C PHE A 170 0.22 -0.48 15.06
N THR A 171 0.17 -0.61 16.37
CA THR A 171 -0.12 -1.85 17.09
C THR A 171 -1.60 -1.91 17.49
N PHE A 172 -2.24 -3.04 17.22
CA PHE A 172 -3.64 -3.23 17.58
C PHE A 172 -3.98 -4.69 17.89
N ASP A 173 -5.11 -4.85 18.60
CA ASP A 173 -5.72 -6.14 18.87
C ASP A 173 -6.63 -6.52 17.70
N ASN A 174 -6.23 -7.54 16.94
CA ASN A 174 -6.96 -8.04 15.78
C ASN A 174 -8.35 -8.60 16.13
N GLY A 175 -8.51 -9.16 17.33
CA GLY A 175 -9.80 -9.65 17.83
C GLY A 175 -10.80 -8.51 18.04
N ARG A 176 -10.32 -7.30 18.35
CA ARG A 176 -11.14 -6.12 18.65
C ARG A 176 -11.44 -5.20 17.46
N VAL A 177 -10.89 -5.46 16.28
CA VAL A 177 -11.17 -4.64 15.08
C VAL A 177 -12.67 -4.69 14.76
N PRO A 178 -13.41 -3.57 14.74
CA PRO A 178 -14.85 -3.61 14.50
C PRO A 178 -15.18 -4.12 13.10
N VAL A 179 -16.41 -4.61 12.91
CA VAL A 179 -16.91 -4.97 11.57
C VAL A 179 -16.90 -3.71 10.69
N PRO A 180 -16.47 -3.78 9.41
CA PRO A 180 -16.48 -2.61 8.55
C PRO A 180 -17.88 -1.99 8.49
N PRO A 181 -18.01 -0.66 8.61
CA PRO A 181 -19.31 -0.02 8.52
C PRO A 181 -19.87 -0.18 7.10
N ASN A 182 -21.18 -0.40 6.98
CA ASN A 182 -21.85 -0.53 5.70
C ASN A 182 -22.13 0.86 5.10
N ILE A 183 -21.10 1.46 4.51
CA ILE A 183 -21.12 2.82 3.95
C ILE A 183 -21.05 2.78 2.42
N HIS A 184 -21.68 3.75 1.78
CA HIS A 184 -21.60 3.96 0.33
C HIS A 184 -21.43 5.44 0.01
N PHE A 185 -20.52 5.75 -0.92
CA PHE A 185 -20.23 7.12 -1.38
C PHE A 185 -20.81 7.43 -2.76
N SER A 186 -21.78 6.65 -3.22
CA SER A 186 -22.36 6.82 -4.57
C SER A 186 -23.06 8.17 -4.77
N SER A 187 -23.49 8.81 -3.68
CA SER A 187 -24.16 10.12 -3.69
C SER A 187 -23.25 11.28 -3.22
N ASP A 188 -22.08 10.98 -2.65
CA ASP A 188 -21.16 11.96 -2.06
C ASP A 188 -19.71 11.53 -2.28
N ILE A 189 -19.26 11.64 -3.53
CA ILE A 189 -17.88 11.37 -3.94
C ILE A 189 -16.88 12.33 -3.28
N PRO A 190 -17.17 13.64 -3.11
CA PRO A 190 -16.26 14.52 -2.37
C PRO A 190 -15.99 14.05 -0.94
N ARG A 191 -16.99 13.46 -0.25
CA ARG A 191 -16.75 12.84 1.05
C ARG A 191 -15.83 11.63 0.98
N LEU A 192 -15.94 10.80 -0.06
CA LEU A 192 -14.99 9.70 -0.26
C LEU A 192 -13.55 10.21 -0.29
N PHE A 193 -13.28 11.29 -1.02
CA PHE A 193 -11.92 11.84 -1.14
C PHE A 193 -11.36 12.28 0.22
N ARG A 194 -12.19 12.90 1.07
CA ARG A 194 -11.78 13.28 2.44
C ARG A 194 -11.52 12.06 3.32
N GLU A 195 -12.46 11.11 3.33
CA GLU A 195 -12.39 9.88 4.16
C GLU A 195 -11.28 8.92 3.68
N TRP A 196 -10.85 9.04 2.42
CA TRP A 196 -9.72 8.29 1.90
C TRP A 196 -8.41 8.66 2.58
N GLU A 197 -8.20 9.94 2.84
CA GLU A 197 -6.99 10.46 3.50
C GLU A 197 -7.11 10.45 5.02
N SER A 198 -8.27 10.83 5.56
CA SER A 198 -8.53 10.88 6.99
C SER A 198 -9.96 10.48 7.29
N SER A 199 -10.15 9.39 8.03
CA SER A 199 -11.48 8.87 8.37
C SER A 199 -11.60 8.52 9.84
N THR A 200 -12.80 8.76 10.38
CA THR A 200 -13.24 8.30 11.69
C THR A 200 -14.27 7.16 11.58
N LEU A 201 -14.57 6.68 10.37
CA LEU A 201 -15.59 5.66 10.12
C LEU A 201 -15.18 4.30 10.69
N LEU A 202 -13.88 4.00 10.64
CA LEU A 202 -13.28 2.87 11.32
C LEU A 202 -12.42 3.42 12.45
N THR A 203 -12.73 3.06 13.69
CA THR A 203 -11.91 3.42 14.85
C THR A 203 -11.33 2.16 15.48
N VAL A 204 -10.00 2.10 15.61
CA VAL A 204 -9.27 0.99 16.24
C VAL A 204 -8.40 1.58 17.34
N ASN A 205 -8.53 1.09 18.57
CA ASN A 205 -7.82 1.62 19.75
C ASN A 205 -7.97 3.15 19.93
N GLY A 206 -9.16 3.68 19.63
CA GLY A 206 -9.47 5.10 19.71
C GLY A 206 -8.90 5.96 18.56
N ARG A 207 -8.18 5.37 17.60
CA ARG A 207 -7.65 6.04 16.42
C ARG A 207 -8.54 5.81 15.20
N GLY A 208 -8.89 6.89 14.49
CA GLY A 208 -9.54 6.83 13.19
C GLY A 208 -8.60 6.28 12.11
N ILE A 209 -9.09 5.32 11.33
CA ILE A 209 -8.34 4.63 10.27
C ILE A 209 -8.90 5.05 8.92
N ALA A 210 -8.08 5.75 8.13
CA ALA A 210 -8.41 6.16 6.78
C ALA A 210 -8.73 4.97 5.86
N ILE A 211 -9.61 5.17 4.87
CA ILE A 211 -10.11 4.09 4.00
C ILE A 211 -8.97 3.41 3.22
N LYS A 212 -7.92 4.14 2.85
CA LYS A 212 -6.75 3.59 2.15
C LYS A 212 -6.06 2.45 2.92
N TYR A 213 -6.17 2.44 4.25
CA TYR A 213 -5.53 1.43 5.11
C TYR A 213 -6.41 0.23 5.47
N TRP A 214 -7.69 0.23 5.12
CA TRP A 214 -8.61 -0.87 5.46
C TRP A 214 -8.13 -2.28 5.05
N PRO A 215 -7.43 -2.48 3.91
CA PRO A 215 -6.86 -3.79 3.59
C PRO A 215 -5.92 -4.34 4.67
N LEU A 216 -5.17 -3.48 5.36
CA LEU A 216 -4.21 -3.90 6.40
C LEU A 216 -4.88 -4.51 7.64
N PHE A 217 -6.15 -4.15 7.87
CA PHE A 217 -6.95 -4.60 9.01
C PHE A 217 -7.84 -5.79 8.69
N TYR A 218 -8.37 -5.87 7.47
CA TYR A 218 -9.36 -6.90 7.11
C TYR A 218 -8.82 -8.01 6.22
N GLN A 219 -7.74 -7.78 5.45
CA GLN A 219 -7.24 -8.80 4.53
C GLN A 219 -6.63 -9.99 5.30
N ARG A 220 -7.01 -11.21 4.91
CA ARG A 220 -6.48 -12.44 5.49
C ARG A 220 -4.96 -12.50 5.33
N ARG A 221 -4.24 -12.60 6.45
CA ARG A 221 -2.79 -12.82 6.44
C ARG A 221 -2.47 -14.31 6.21
N LYS A 222 -1.36 -14.58 5.52
CA LYS A 222 -0.91 -15.94 5.14
C LYS A 222 -0.64 -16.85 6.35
N GLN A 223 -0.41 -16.30 7.54
CA GLN A 223 -0.14 -17.05 8.77
C GLN A 223 -1.41 -17.64 9.43
N GLY A 224 -2.42 -18.01 8.63
CA GLY A 224 -3.56 -18.81 9.06
C GLY A 224 -4.58 -18.12 9.98
N ARG A 225 -4.24 -17.00 10.61
CA ARG A 225 -5.07 -16.35 11.63
C ARG A 225 -5.73 -15.08 11.09
N SER A 226 -6.94 -15.22 10.55
CA SER A 226 -7.88 -14.10 10.35
C SER A 226 -9.29 -14.62 10.61
N HIS A 227 -9.88 -14.19 11.72
CA HIS A 227 -11.08 -14.77 12.35
C HIS A 227 -12.37 -13.99 12.08
N LYS A 228 -12.43 -13.11 11.06
CA LYS A 228 -13.65 -12.36 10.74
C LYS A 228 -14.21 -12.71 9.36
N ASN A 229 -14.87 -13.86 9.30
CA ASN A 229 -16.05 -14.20 8.48
C ASN A 229 -16.21 -13.49 7.12
N GLY A 230 -15.19 -13.48 6.27
CA GLY A 230 -15.27 -12.88 4.93
C GLY A 230 -15.63 -11.38 4.94
N ALA A 231 -15.35 -10.65 6.02
CA ALA A 231 -15.64 -9.22 6.10
C ALA A 231 -14.93 -8.45 4.98
N TRP A 232 -13.66 -8.80 4.72
CA TRP A 232 -12.92 -8.27 3.57
C TRP A 232 -13.59 -8.60 2.25
N ASP A 233 -14.06 -9.83 2.05
CA ASP A 233 -14.70 -10.23 0.79
C ASP A 233 -15.95 -9.40 0.48
N LYS A 234 -16.70 -8.99 1.52
CA LYS A 234 -17.87 -8.11 1.37
C LYS A 234 -17.48 -6.69 0.94
N ILE A 235 -16.40 -6.13 1.48
CA ILE A 235 -16.00 -4.74 1.20
C ILE A 235 -15.00 -4.60 0.06
N ARG A 236 -14.31 -5.67 -0.34
CA ARG A 236 -13.18 -5.63 -1.30
C ARG A 236 -13.57 -5.01 -2.63
N THR A 237 -14.72 -5.40 -3.18
CA THR A 237 -15.19 -4.87 -4.47
C THR A 237 -15.49 -3.38 -4.37
N VAL A 238 -16.19 -2.97 -3.31
CA VAL A 238 -16.55 -1.58 -3.08
C VAL A 238 -15.31 -0.73 -2.82
N TRP A 239 -14.38 -1.21 -1.99
CA TRP A 239 -13.09 -0.57 -1.73
C TRP A 239 -12.25 -0.42 -3.00
N GLY A 240 -12.23 -1.44 -3.87
CA GLY A 240 -11.54 -1.37 -5.16
C GLY A 240 -12.10 -0.26 -6.06
N ASN A 241 -13.41 -0.09 -6.09
CA ASN A 241 -14.06 0.99 -6.84
C ASN A 241 -13.71 2.36 -6.26
N TRP A 242 -13.71 2.50 -4.93
CA TRP A 242 -13.29 3.73 -4.26
C TRP A 242 -11.84 4.08 -4.59
N LYS A 243 -10.95 3.09 -4.53
CA LYS A 243 -9.54 3.25 -4.89
C LYS A 243 -9.39 3.79 -6.31
N PHE A 244 -10.09 3.23 -7.29
CA PHE A 244 -9.99 3.72 -8.68
C PHE A 244 -10.46 5.17 -8.84
N LEU A 245 -11.51 5.58 -8.14
CA LEU A 245 -11.99 6.96 -8.19
C LEU A 245 -10.99 7.94 -7.56
N VAL A 246 -10.43 7.58 -6.40
CA VAL A 246 -9.47 8.44 -5.71
C VAL A 246 -8.16 8.52 -6.49
N GLU A 247 -7.62 7.39 -6.97
CA GLU A 247 -6.40 7.38 -7.79
C GLU A 247 -6.59 8.18 -9.08
N GLU A 248 -7.78 8.18 -9.67
CA GLU A 248 -8.07 9.04 -10.81
C GLU A 248 -8.10 10.52 -10.39
N CYS A 249 -8.82 10.88 -9.32
CA CYS A 249 -8.89 12.24 -8.83
C CYS A 249 -7.50 12.81 -8.51
N GLN A 250 -6.62 12.02 -7.92
CA GLN A 250 -5.24 12.40 -7.58
C GLN A 250 -4.36 12.67 -8.81
N ARG A 251 -4.78 12.28 -10.03
CA ARG A 251 -4.07 12.64 -11.27
C ARG A 251 -4.37 14.05 -11.73
N PHE A 252 -5.42 14.67 -11.20
CA PHE A 252 -5.77 16.04 -11.50
C PHE A 252 -5.11 16.98 -10.49
N PRO A 253 -4.71 18.20 -10.89
CA PRO A 253 -4.16 19.20 -9.95
C PRO A 253 -5.16 19.61 -8.87
N SER A 254 -6.46 19.55 -9.17
CA SER A 254 -7.55 19.96 -8.28
C SER A 254 -8.78 19.08 -8.45
N GLU A 255 -9.68 19.09 -7.45
CA GLU A 255 -10.97 18.40 -7.54
C GLU A 255 -11.87 19.05 -8.59
N GLU A 256 -11.73 20.37 -8.81
CA GLU A 256 -12.42 21.12 -9.84
C GLU A 256 -12.06 20.62 -11.25
N ASP A 257 -10.78 20.34 -11.51
CA ASP A 257 -10.32 19.80 -12.79
C ASP A 257 -10.85 18.37 -13.02
N PHE A 258 -10.86 17.56 -11.96
CA PHE A 258 -11.50 16.24 -11.99
C PHE A 258 -12.99 16.37 -12.36
N TRP A 259 -13.73 17.27 -11.71
CA TRP A 259 -15.14 17.48 -12.02
C TRP A 259 -15.36 18.10 -13.39
N ALA A 260 -14.48 18.97 -13.87
CA ALA A 260 -14.55 19.51 -15.23
C ALA A 260 -14.44 18.39 -16.27
N ARG A 261 -13.57 17.40 -16.03
CA ARG A 261 -13.46 16.20 -16.87
C ARG A 261 -14.68 15.29 -16.77
N TYR A 262 -15.19 15.08 -15.56
CA TYR A 262 -16.31 14.17 -15.27
C TYR A 262 -17.64 14.91 -15.07
N SER A 263 -17.90 15.91 -15.89
CA SER A 263 -19.20 16.59 -16.01
C SER A 263 -19.65 16.67 -17.46
N THR A 264 -20.96 16.67 -17.68
CA THR A 264 -21.57 16.86 -19.01
C THR A 264 -22.60 17.96 -18.91
N ALA A 265 -22.46 19.01 -19.73
CA ALA A 265 -23.31 20.20 -19.69
C ALA A 265 -23.41 20.84 -18.28
N GLY A 266 -22.30 20.86 -17.55
CA GLY A 266 -22.23 21.40 -16.18
C GLY A 266 -22.80 20.50 -15.09
N VAL A 267 -23.34 19.32 -15.44
CA VAL A 267 -23.84 18.33 -14.49
C VAL A 267 -22.78 17.26 -14.24
N ARG A 268 -22.39 17.06 -12.97
CA ARG A 268 -21.44 16.02 -12.57
C ARG A 268 -21.98 14.63 -12.93
N LEU A 269 -21.12 13.78 -13.48
CA LEU A 269 -21.45 12.38 -13.74
C LEU A 269 -21.69 11.64 -12.42
N ARG A 270 -22.62 10.67 -12.45
CA ARG A 270 -22.89 9.82 -11.29
C ARG A 270 -21.73 8.86 -11.06
N TYR A 271 -21.61 8.38 -9.83
CA TYR A 271 -20.60 7.40 -9.39
C TYR A 271 -20.37 6.25 -10.37
N GLN A 272 -21.44 5.56 -10.81
CA GLN A 272 -21.30 4.43 -11.74
C GLN A 272 -20.82 4.87 -13.13
N GLN A 273 -21.26 6.04 -13.62
CA GLN A 273 -20.84 6.56 -14.92
C GLN A 273 -19.35 6.88 -14.95
N ILE A 274 -18.80 7.40 -13.84
CA ILE A 274 -17.36 7.65 -13.72
C ILE A 274 -16.60 6.32 -13.71
N LEU A 275 -17.07 5.33 -12.94
CA LEU A 275 -16.44 4.01 -12.90
C LEU A 275 -16.45 3.31 -14.27
N ASP A 276 -17.54 3.41 -15.01
CA ASP A 276 -17.67 2.82 -16.35
C ASP A 276 -16.71 3.52 -17.33
N ALA A 277 -16.64 4.86 -17.30
CA ALA A 277 -15.68 5.62 -18.10
C ALA A 277 -14.21 5.26 -17.76
N LEU A 278 -13.89 5.08 -16.47
CA LEU A 278 -12.55 4.64 -16.03
C LEU A 278 -12.22 3.21 -16.44
N LYS A 279 -13.23 2.34 -16.48
CA LYS A 279 -13.05 0.97 -16.95
C LYS A 279 -12.78 0.97 -18.46
N GLU A 280 -13.60 1.68 -19.23
CA GLU A 280 -13.44 1.80 -20.68
C GLU A 280 -12.07 2.41 -21.05
N ALA A 281 -11.66 3.48 -20.37
CA ALA A 281 -10.35 4.09 -20.60
C ALA A 281 -9.19 3.12 -20.35
N ARG A 282 -9.28 2.30 -19.30
CA ARG A 282 -8.26 1.27 -19.00
C ARG A 282 -8.25 0.16 -20.05
N GLU A 283 -9.41 -0.36 -20.43
CA GLU A 283 -9.52 -1.39 -21.46
C GLU A 283 -8.97 -0.89 -22.80
N SER A 284 -9.27 0.36 -23.17
CA SER A 284 -8.72 1.00 -24.36
C SER A 284 -7.19 1.15 -24.29
N GLN A 285 -6.66 1.58 -23.14
CA GLN A 285 -5.22 1.70 -22.93
C GLN A 285 -4.53 0.34 -22.98
N GLU A 286 -5.05 -0.67 -22.30
CA GLU A 286 -4.51 -2.04 -22.31
C GLU A 286 -4.52 -2.62 -23.72
N LYS A 287 -5.58 -2.41 -24.48
CA LYS A 287 -5.64 -2.83 -25.88
C LYS A 287 -4.58 -2.11 -26.73
N SER A 288 -4.42 -0.81 -26.55
CA SER A 288 -3.40 -0.01 -27.25
C SER A 288 -1.98 -0.48 -26.90
N ASP A 289 -1.69 -0.68 -25.62
CA ASP A 289 -0.39 -1.13 -25.13
C ASP A 289 -0.08 -2.55 -25.62
N ALA A 290 -1.05 -3.46 -25.58
CA ALA A 290 -0.89 -4.81 -26.11
C ALA A 290 -0.66 -4.83 -27.63
N ALA A 291 -1.38 -4.00 -28.38
CA ALA A 291 -1.15 -3.83 -29.82
C ALA A 291 0.23 -3.25 -30.11
N ALA A 292 0.68 -2.26 -29.33
CA ALA A 292 2.03 -1.70 -29.45
C ALA A 292 3.10 -2.76 -29.20
N ALA A 293 2.95 -3.57 -28.15
CA ALA A 293 3.86 -4.68 -27.85
C ALA A 293 3.93 -5.69 -29.01
N ARG A 294 2.77 -6.14 -29.52
CA ARG A 294 2.71 -7.06 -30.66
C ARG A 294 3.39 -6.46 -31.89
N ARG A 295 3.07 -5.21 -32.23
CA ARG A 295 3.69 -4.50 -33.35
C ARG A 295 5.21 -4.39 -33.20
N PHE A 296 5.70 -4.06 -32.01
CA PHE A 296 7.13 -3.92 -31.72
C PHE A 296 7.90 -5.23 -31.94
N PHE A 297 7.30 -6.37 -31.56
CA PHE A 297 7.88 -7.70 -31.76
C PHE A 297 7.37 -8.41 -33.03
N HIS A 298 6.95 -7.65 -34.04
CA HIS A 298 6.52 -8.19 -35.34
C HIS A 298 5.44 -9.28 -35.23
N ASP A 299 4.42 -9.04 -34.40
CA ASP A 299 3.32 -9.94 -34.04
C ASP A 299 3.76 -11.28 -33.39
N ASN A 300 5.03 -11.37 -32.95
CA ASN A 300 5.58 -12.53 -32.27
C ASN A 300 6.05 -12.18 -30.85
N LEU A 301 5.19 -12.35 -29.85
CA LEU A 301 5.54 -12.11 -28.44
C LEU A 301 6.57 -13.12 -27.87
N ASP A 302 6.97 -14.14 -28.63
CA ASP A 302 8.08 -15.05 -28.30
C ASP A 302 9.39 -14.69 -29.03
N HIS A 303 9.48 -13.47 -29.56
CA HIS A 303 10.70 -12.97 -30.20
C HIS A 303 11.90 -12.99 -29.22
N PRO A 304 13.13 -13.34 -29.67
CA PRO A 304 14.30 -13.37 -28.80
C PRO A 304 14.56 -12.05 -28.06
N ASP A 305 14.32 -10.91 -28.70
CA ASP A 305 14.42 -9.57 -28.07
C ASP A 305 13.46 -9.35 -26.89
N ALA A 306 12.38 -10.15 -26.78
CA ALA A 306 11.48 -10.10 -25.63
C ALA A 306 12.00 -10.87 -24.41
N ASP A 307 13.11 -11.61 -24.55
CA ASP A 307 13.76 -12.41 -23.49
C ASP A 307 12.78 -13.30 -22.70
N GLY A 308 11.78 -13.84 -23.39
CA GLY A 308 10.72 -14.65 -22.78
C GLY A 308 9.83 -13.91 -21.78
N ALA A 309 9.84 -12.57 -21.71
CA ALA A 309 9.06 -11.78 -20.77
C ALA A 309 7.54 -12.08 -20.84
N PHE A 310 7.02 -12.36 -22.04
CA PHE A 310 5.61 -12.72 -22.25
C PHE A 310 5.31 -14.21 -22.05
N ALA A 311 6.32 -15.04 -21.81
CA ALA A 311 6.15 -16.46 -21.59
C ALA A 311 5.82 -16.78 -20.11
N TYR A 312 5.12 -17.89 -19.90
CA TYR A 312 4.86 -18.44 -18.58
C TYR A 312 4.75 -19.96 -18.65
N THR A 313 5.03 -20.65 -17.54
CA THR A 313 4.91 -22.10 -17.45
C THR A 313 3.61 -22.49 -16.77
N LYS A 314 2.80 -23.30 -17.46
CA LYS A 314 1.59 -23.92 -16.89
C LYS A 314 1.65 -25.41 -17.13
N THR A 315 1.50 -26.20 -16.07
CA THR A 315 1.54 -27.68 -16.14
C THR A 315 2.78 -28.22 -16.87
N GLY A 316 3.95 -27.63 -16.63
CA GLY A 316 5.22 -28.00 -17.28
C GLY A 316 5.38 -27.55 -18.73
N GLN A 317 4.35 -26.93 -19.33
CA GLN A 317 4.39 -26.41 -20.69
C GLN A 317 4.65 -24.90 -20.69
N ARG A 318 5.59 -24.45 -21.52
CA ARG A 318 5.79 -23.03 -21.82
C ARG A 318 4.65 -22.53 -22.70
N ARG A 319 4.04 -21.41 -22.33
CA ARG A 319 2.94 -20.75 -23.04
C ARG A 319 3.21 -19.25 -23.13
N ILE A 320 2.66 -18.60 -24.15
CA ILE A 320 2.73 -17.15 -24.32
C ILE A 320 1.43 -16.52 -23.80
N LYS A 321 1.54 -15.33 -23.18
CA LYS A 321 0.37 -14.59 -22.71
C LYS A 321 -0.37 -13.99 -23.90
N GLU A 322 -1.65 -14.34 -24.03
CA GLU A 322 -2.49 -13.87 -25.14
C GLU A 322 -3.38 -12.68 -24.74
N LYS A 323 -3.79 -12.60 -23.47
CA LYS A 323 -4.74 -11.58 -23.00
C LYS A 323 -4.12 -10.18 -23.03
N ASP A 324 -4.84 -9.22 -23.61
CA ASP A 324 -4.39 -7.82 -23.75
C ASP A 324 -3.93 -7.21 -22.42
N SER A 325 -4.70 -7.39 -21.34
CA SER A 325 -4.32 -6.87 -20.01
C SER A 325 -2.97 -7.40 -19.51
N ALA A 326 -2.69 -8.70 -19.71
CA ALA A 326 -1.44 -9.32 -19.30
C ALA A 326 -0.25 -8.91 -20.19
N VAL A 327 -0.49 -8.73 -21.49
CA VAL A 327 0.53 -8.24 -22.44
C VAL A 327 0.85 -6.77 -22.14
N ALA A 328 -0.17 -5.93 -21.93
CA ALA A 328 -0.01 -4.51 -21.61
C ALA A 328 0.72 -4.27 -20.29
N GLU A 329 0.48 -5.10 -19.26
CA GLU A 329 1.21 -5.04 -18.00
C GLU A 329 2.71 -5.28 -18.22
N ILE A 330 3.07 -6.37 -18.91
CA ILE A 330 4.48 -6.72 -19.18
C ILE A 330 5.12 -5.71 -20.12
N TRP A 331 4.39 -5.20 -21.10
CA TRP A 331 4.89 -4.18 -22.01
C TRP A 331 5.28 -2.90 -21.26
N ARG A 332 4.41 -2.41 -20.37
CA ARG A 332 4.72 -1.25 -19.52
C ARG A 332 5.91 -1.51 -18.60
N GLU A 333 6.03 -2.73 -18.06
CA GLU A 333 7.18 -3.14 -17.25
C GLU A 333 8.49 -3.16 -18.05
N LEU A 334 8.47 -3.72 -19.27
CA LEU A 334 9.62 -3.73 -20.18
C LEU A 334 10.05 -2.31 -20.54
N LEU A 335 9.10 -1.43 -20.87
CA LEU A 335 9.41 -0.02 -21.16
C LEU A 335 10.00 0.71 -19.95
N ALA A 336 9.56 0.39 -18.73
CA ALA A 336 10.09 0.99 -17.52
C ALA A 336 11.51 0.50 -17.16
N ASN A 337 11.81 -0.77 -17.46
CA ASN A 337 13.07 -1.41 -17.06
C ASN A 337 14.13 -1.47 -18.17
N ASN A 338 13.74 -1.32 -19.44
CA ASN A 338 14.63 -1.39 -20.59
C ASN A 338 14.56 -0.10 -21.43
N ALA A 339 15.52 0.79 -21.19
CA ALA A 339 15.61 2.08 -21.87
C ALA A 339 15.81 1.95 -23.39
N GLU A 340 16.42 0.86 -23.87
CA GLU A 340 16.62 0.65 -25.30
C GLU A 340 15.30 0.34 -26.02
N ILE A 341 14.50 -0.57 -25.46
CA ILE A 341 13.16 -0.88 -25.95
C ILE A 341 12.29 0.38 -25.91
N ALA A 342 12.37 1.16 -24.82
CA ALA A 342 11.61 2.39 -24.68
C ALA A 342 11.98 3.45 -25.73
N ARG A 343 13.26 3.59 -26.06
CA ARG A 343 13.73 4.50 -27.12
C ARG A 343 13.23 4.06 -28.49
N ARG A 344 13.35 2.77 -28.83
CA ARG A 344 12.90 2.22 -30.12
C ARG A 344 11.39 2.35 -30.30
N ASP A 345 10.58 2.06 -29.29
CA ASP A 345 9.12 2.28 -29.37
C ASP A 345 8.77 3.76 -29.52
N GLY A 346 9.59 4.67 -28.98
CA GLY A 346 9.42 6.12 -29.16
C GLY A 346 9.68 6.59 -30.59
N ASP A 347 10.73 6.08 -31.24
CA ASP A 347 11.13 6.49 -32.59
C ASP A 347 10.17 5.96 -33.68
N ASP A 348 9.61 4.76 -33.51
CA ASP A 348 8.67 4.13 -34.46
C ASP A 348 7.19 4.52 -34.25
N SER A 349 6.94 5.44 -33.31
CA SER A 349 5.60 5.96 -33.05
C SER A 349 5.42 7.32 -33.71
N GLU A 350 4.56 7.41 -34.72
CA GLU A 350 3.88 8.68 -35.02
C GLU A 350 3.44 9.35 -33.71
N PRO A 351 3.51 10.69 -33.60
CA PRO A 351 3.41 11.42 -32.33
C PRO A 351 2.20 10.96 -31.53
N ARG A 352 2.44 10.06 -30.57
CA ARG A 352 1.39 9.54 -29.68
C ARG A 352 0.93 10.71 -28.83
N PHE A 353 -0.39 10.79 -28.62
CA PHE A 353 -0.98 11.61 -27.57
C PHE A 353 -0.14 11.51 -26.29
N PRO A 354 0.12 12.64 -25.60
CA PRO A 354 1.06 12.70 -24.50
C PRO A 354 0.81 11.53 -23.55
N ARG A 355 1.81 10.64 -23.45
CA ARG A 355 1.80 9.59 -22.43
C ARG A 355 1.59 10.32 -21.12
N PHE A 356 0.50 10.01 -20.42
CA PHE A 356 0.30 10.48 -19.06
C PHE A 356 1.44 9.91 -18.22
N THR A 357 2.52 10.68 -18.12
CA THR A 357 3.59 10.42 -17.16
C THR A 357 2.92 10.42 -15.80
N ARG A 358 3.10 9.32 -15.05
CA ARG A 358 2.88 9.34 -13.61
C ARG A 358 3.65 10.54 -13.06
N ILE A 359 2.93 11.56 -12.60
CA ILE A 359 3.48 12.68 -11.85
C ILE A 359 3.91 12.13 -10.48
#